data_AF-A0A7R8H2E2-F1
#
_entry.id   AF-A0A7R8H2E2-F1
#
_cell.length_a   1.000
_cell.length_b   1.000
_cell.length_c   1.000
_cell.angle_alpha   90.00
_cell.angle_beta   90.00
_cell.angle_gamma   90.00
#
_symmetry.space_group_name_H-M   'P 1'
#
loop_
_entity.id
_entity.type
_entity.pdbx_description
1 polymer ?
#
loop_
_entity_poly.entity_id
_entity_poly.type
_entity_poly.pdbx_seq_one_letter_code
_entity_poly.pdbx_strand_id
1 'polypeptide(L)'
;MFCCNWMMIPEKDFDIEVKPMLRSIHHAVTFLKGSLNQNDIINSARHSVISYPLHESHLYLIKFFQFCSDTGNPELHHPIIQLLKIKNSHLKTQIYLCLHSLVQNIMGISHALNKFDPCKKIYFLLSSHKVIEQVCKTIMNEDSSSSLKIACEEILLYLLKSEHILKKIWHQIVTTVLVPNIVYLECLSNPDTRLGKMILNALNPDSDLRTFSGLNKNQLLESNFRLLFHNSLNLRQAVQANIKVFVAQEENSCLKLPRFADIFESDISDSFIKRTKDILNFRNIVESNQKSIGEFIKVMETLFLSDDTCSLEIERSLSHLIVLLEDNLIHIKFIESGGFKKIVEIWENILKEDNLEYGGELLPIVLKVMKVLLVKK
;
A
#
# COMPACT_ATOMS: atom_id res chain seq x y z
N MET A 1 -29.93 6.25 -27.53
CA MET A 1 -29.51 6.76 -28.85
C MET A 1 -27.99 6.85 -28.79
N PHE A 2 -27.29 5.82 -29.25
CA PHE A 2 -25.82 5.75 -29.22
C PHE A 2 -25.29 6.26 -30.56
N CYS A 3 -24.68 7.44 -30.59
CA CYS A 3 -23.91 7.92 -31.76
C CYS A 3 -22.43 7.71 -31.48
N CYS A 4 -21.81 6.73 -32.13
CA CYS A 4 -20.37 6.49 -32.09
C CYS A 4 -19.71 7.15 -33.31
N ASN A 5 -18.94 8.21 -33.10
CA ASN A 5 -18.06 8.85 -34.09
C ASN A 5 -16.75 8.08 -34.32
N TRP A 6 -16.81 6.75 -34.50
CA TRP A 6 -15.62 5.88 -34.61
C TRP A 6 -15.28 5.43 -36.03
N MET A 7 -15.79 6.12 -37.06
CA MET A 7 -15.30 5.90 -38.43
C MET A 7 -14.16 6.88 -38.69
N MET A 8 -12.92 6.40 -38.63
CA MET A 8 -11.72 6.81 -39.39
C MET A 8 -10.44 6.36 -38.66
N ILE A 9 -10.22 5.04 -38.54
CA ILE A 9 -8.93 4.44 -38.16
C ILE A 9 -8.59 3.39 -39.24
N PRO A 10 -7.35 3.34 -39.78
CA PRO A 10 -6.98 2.44 -40.88
C PRO A 10 -7.05 0.95 -40.52
N GLU A 11 -7.48 0.12 -41.49
CA GLU A 11 -7.92 -1.28 -41.35
C GLU A 11 -6.89 -2.27 -40.75
N LYS A 12 -5.60 -1.97 -40.73
CA LYS A 12 -4.56 -2.95 -40.33
C LYS A 12 -4.33 -3.03 -38.82
N ASP A 13 -4.64 -1.98 -38.06
CA ASP A 13 -4.58 -1.98 -36.59
C ASP A 13 -5.94 -2.25 -35.94
N PHE A 14 -7.01 -2.32 -36.75
CA PHE A 14 -8.38 -2.57 -36.31
C PHE A 14 -8.58 -3.99 -35.72
N ASP A 15 -7.73 -4.94 -36.11
CA ASP A 15 -8.05 -6.37 -35.96
C ASP A 15 -7.64 -7.00 -34.62
N ILE A 16 -6.69 -6.40 -33.90
CA ILE A 16 -6.11 -7.01 -32.68
C ILE A 16 -6.77 -6.47 -31.40
N GLU A 17 -7.07 -5.17 -31.32
CA GLU A 17 -7.66 -4.56 -30.11
C GLU A 17 -9.18 -4.34 -30.19
N VAL A 18 -9.73 -4.02 -31.37
CA VAL A 18 -11.15 -3.64 -31.50
C VAL A 18 -12.08 -4.87 -31.46
N LYS A 19 -11.67 -5.99 -32.05
CA LYS A 19 -12.48 -7.23 -32.04
C LYS A 19 -12.79 -7.76 -30.63
N PRO A 20 -11.81 -7.87 -29.70
CA PRO A 20 -12.09 -8.21 -28.31
C PRO A 20 -13.04 -7.22 -27.62
N MET A 21 -12.89 -5.91 -27.88
CA MET A 21 -13.74 -4.87 -27.30
C MET A 21 -15.19 -4.99 -27.78
N LEU A 22 -15.41 -5.13 -29.09
CA LEU A 22 -16.75 -5.31 -29.67
C LEU A 22 -17.43 -6.58 -29.15
N ARG A 23 -16.68 -7.68 -28.98
CA ARG A 23 -17.18 -8.91 -28.36
C ARG A 23 -17.60 -8.67 -26.90
N SER A 24 -16.79 -7.94 -26.14
CA SER A 24 -17.10 -7.60 -24.75
C SER A 24 -18.36 -6.72 -24.63
N ILE A 25 -18.53 -5.73 -25.52
CA ILE A 25 -19.75 -4.91 -25.60
C ILE A 25 -20.97 -5.78 -25.98
N HIS A 26 -20.81 -6.70 -26.92
CA HIS A 26 -21.87 -7.65 -27.28
C HIS A 26 -22.28 -8.49 -26.07
N HIS A 27 -21.32 -8.99 -25.29
CA HIS A 27 -21.61 -9.68 -24.04
C HIS A 27 -22.34 -8.79 -23.02
N ALA A 28 -22.04 -7.49 -22.95
CA ALA A 28 -22.76 -6.57 -22.06
C ALA A 28 -24.23 -6.43 -22.46
N VAL A 29 -24.50 -6.27 -23.76
CA VAL A 29 -25.87 -6.21 -24.29
C VAL A 29 -26.61 -7.54 -24.05
N THR A 30 -25.96 -8.67 -24.30
CA THR A 30 -26.54 -9.99 -24.12
C THR A 30 -26.83 -10.27 -22.64
N PHE A 31 -25.93 -9.89 -21.74
CA PHE A 31 -26.15 -9.94 -20.29
C PHE A 31 -27.36 -9.09 -19.87
N LEU A 32 -27.47 -7.86 -20.39
CA LEU A 32 -28.59 -6.96 -20.08
C LEU A 32 -29.95 -7.50 -20.56
N LYS A 33 -29.98 -8.26 -21.66
CA LYS A 33 -31.20 -8.86 -22.22
C LYS A 33 -31.69 -10.07 -21.41
N GLY A 34 -30.80 -10.81 -20.74
CA GLY A 34 -31.16 -11.87 -19.79
C GLY A 34 -31.87 -13.09 -20.41
N SER A 35 -31.80 -13.26 -21.74
CA SER A 35 -32.52 -14.32 -22.48
C SER A 35 -31.75 -15.64 -22.62
N LEU A 36 -30.81 -15.91 -21.72
CA LEU A 36 -29.86 -17.00 -21.82
C LEU A 36 -30.01 -17.99 -20.66
N ASN A 37 -29.46 -19.19 -20.81
CA ASN A 37 -29.31 -20.11 -19.69
C ASN A 37 -28.32 -19.53 -18.65
N GLN A 38 -28.33 -20.07 -17.42
CA GLN A 38 -27.55 -19.51 -16.31
C GLN A 38 -26.04 -19.44 -16.58
N ASN A 39 -25.46 -20.46 -17.24
CA ASN A 39 -24.04 -20.52 -17.55
C ASN A 39 -23.64 -19.48 -18.60
N ASP A 40 -24.46 -19.28 -19.62
CA ASP A 40 -24.21 -18.32 -20.69
C ASP A 40 -24.38 -16.87 -20.19
N ILE A 41 -25.26 -16.63 -19.22
CA ILE A 41 -25.36 -15.34 -18.51
C ILE A 41 -24.07 -15.09 -17.70
N ILE A 42 -23.56 -16.09 -16.96
CA ILE A 42 -22.30 -15.95 -16.20
C ILE A 42 -21.13 -15.62 -17.13
N ASN A 43 -20.99 -16.37 -18.23
CA ASN A 43 -19.95 -16.10 -19.23
C ASN A 43 -20.09 -14.69 -19.82
N SER A 44 -21.32 -14.27 -20.14
CA SER A 44 -21.58 -12.92 -20.65
C SER A 44 -21.24 -11.85 -19.61
N ALA A 45 -21.55 -12.07 -18.32
CA ALA A 45 -21.21 -11.16 -17.24
C ALA A 45 -19.68 -11.05 -17.05
N ARG A 46 -18.96 -12.17 -17.14
CA ARG A 46 -17.49 -12.21 -17.01
C ARG A 46 -16.81 -11.43 -18.13
N HIS A 47 -17.24 -11.64 -19.37
CA HIS A 47 -16.62 -11.01 -20.52
C HIS A 47 -17.01 -9.54 -20.72
N SER A 48 -18.16 -9.11 -20.20
CA SER A 48 -18.64 -7.72 -20.37
C SER A 48 -17.91 -6.70 -19.51
N VAL A 49 -17.38 -7.08 -18.34
CA VAL A 49 -16.62 -6.19 -17.45
C VAL A 49 -15.45 -5.50 -18.15
N ILE A 50 -14.78 -6.18 -19.09
CA ILE A 50 -13.61 -5.64 -19.81
C ILE A 50 -13.99 -4.39 -20.61
N SER A 51 -15.19 -4.35 -21.19
CA SER A 51 -15.70 -3.20 -21.94
C SER A 51 -16.42 -2.15 -21.10
N TYR A 52 -16.53 -2.32 -19.78
CA TYR A 52 -17.22 -1.34 -18.94
C TYR A 52 -16.71 0.09 -19.11
N PRO A 53 -15.38 0.34 -19.19
CA PRO A 53 -14.86 1.69 -19.45
C PRO A 53 -15.28 2.31 -20.79
N LEU A 54 -15.82 1.53 -21.72
CA LEU A 54 -16.23 2.01 -23.04
C LEU A 54 -17.71 2.38 -23.07
N HIS A 55 -18.56 1.56 -22.44
CA HIS A 55 -20.00 1.75 -22.50
C HIS A 55 -20.58 2.50 -21.30
N GLU A 56 -19.82 2.58 -20.19
CA GLU A 56 -20.12 3.37 -18.97
C GLU A 56 -21.58 3.22 -18.47
N SER A 57 -22.16 2.04 -18.66
CA SER A 57 -23.60 1.86 -18.49
C SER A 57 -23.92 1.66 -17.02
N HIS A 58 -24.60 2.65 -16.42
CA HIS A 58 -25.06 2.55 -15.04
C HIS A 58 -26.03 1.37 -14.82
N LEU A 59 -26.93 1.14 -15.79
CA LEU A 59 -27.86 0.01 -15.77
C LEU A 59 -27.13 -1.34 -15.75
N TYR A 60 -26.01 -1.44 -16.47
CA TYR A 60 -25.16 -2.63 -16.44
C TYR A 60 -24.62 -2.88 -15.03
N LEU A 61 -24.07 -1.86 -14.35
CA LEU A 61 -23.57 -2.03 -12.98
C LEU A 61 -24.64 -2.51 -12.01
N ILE A 62 -25.84 -1.91 -12.07
CA ILE A 62 -26.96 -2.30 -11.20
C ILE A 62 -27.29 -3.78 -11.42
N LYS A 63 -27.52 -4.18 -12.68
CA LYS A 63 -27.85 -5.58 -13.00
C LYS A 63 -26.70 -6.53 -12.67
N PHE A 64 -25.46 -6.13 -12.91
CA PHE A 64 -24.27 -6.93 -12.64
C PHE A 64 -24.12 -7.24 -11.16
N PHE A 65 -24.17 -6.22 -10.29
CA PHE A 65 -24.05 -6.42 -8.85
C PHE A 65 -25.27 -7.16 -8.27
N GLN A 66 -26.49 -6.87 -8.74
CA GLN A 66 -27.67 -7.64 -8.37
C GLN A 66 -27.53 -9.11 -8.75
N PHE A 67 -27.07 -9.41 -9.97
CA PHE A 67 -26.82 -10.77 -10.42
C PHE A 67 -25.75 -11.48 -9.58
N CYS A 68 -24.67 -10.78 -9.20
CA CYS A 68 -23.67 -11.31 -8.28
C CYS A 68 -24.26 -11.65 -6.91
N SER A 69 -25.10 -10.77 -6.37
CA SER A 69 -25.83 -10.97 -5.11
C SER A 69 -26.81 -12.14 -5.19
N ASP A 70 -27.52 -12.29 -6.31
CA ASP A 70 -28.54 -13.33 -6.46
C ASP A 70 -27.95 -14.72 -6.67
N THR A 71 -26.85 -14.81 -7.41
CA THR A 71 -26.23 -16.10 -7.74
C THR A 71 -25.21 -16.56 -6.71
N GLY A 72 -24.50 -15.63 -6.04
CA GLY A 72 -23.38 -15.95 -5.17
C GLY A 72 -22.27 -16.75 -5.89
N ASN A 73 -22.18 -16.67 -7.21
CA ASN A 73 -21.30 -17.54 -7.98
C ASN A 73 -19.83 -17.09 -7.84
N PRO A 74 -18.90 -17.98 -7.43
CA PRO A 74 -17.51 -17.62 -7.20
C PRO A 74 -16.75 -17.20 -8.47
N GLU A 75 -17.22 -17.57 -9.66
CA GLU A 75 -16.62 -17.16 -10.93
C GLU A 75 -16.72 -15.65 -11.18
N LEU A 76 -17.65 -14.97 -10.50
CA LEU A 76 -17.87 -13.53 -10.64
C LEU A 76 -16.91 -12.68 -9.78
N HIS A 77 -16.14 -13.28 -8.86
CA HIS A 77 -15.21 -12.53 -8.00
C HIS A 77 -14.13 -11.80 -8.79
N HIS A 78 -13.54 -12.47 -9.78
CA HIS A 78 -12.50 -11.85 -10.59
C HIS A 78 -13.04 -10.65 -11.40
N PRO A 79 -14.18 -10.76 -12.11
CA PRO A 79 -14.87 -9.62 -12.70
C PRO A 79 -15.18 -8.48 -11.72
N ILE A 80 -15.66 -8.77 -10.50
CA ILE A 80 -15.91 -7.74 -9.47
C ILE A 80 -14.61 -6.99 -9.15
N ILE A 81 -13.51 -7.72 -8.89
CA ILE A 81 -12.21 -7.12 -8.58
C ILE A 81 -11.69 -6.29 -9.76
N GLN A 82 -11.92 -6.73 -11.00
CA GLN A 82 -11.55 -5.97 -12.19
C GLN A 82 -12.29 -4.63 -12.27
N LEU A 83 -13.61 -4.62 -12.01
CA LEU A 83 -14.38 -3.37 -11.93
C LEU A 83 -13.83 -2.45 -10.84
N LEU A 84 -13.59 -2.97 -9.64
CA LEU A 84 -13.12 -2.17 -8.50
C LEU A 84 -11.70 -1.59 -8.68
N LYS A 85 -10.90 -2.15 -9.60
CA LYS A 85 -9.54 -1.71 -9.95
C LYS A 85 -9.48 -0.67 -11.07
N ILE A 86 -10.62 -0.28 -11.64
CA ILE A 86 -10.66 0.75 -12.69
C ILE A 86 -10.06 2.06 -12.16
N LYS A 87 -9.10 2.62 -12.90
CA LYS A 87 -8.34 3.82 -12.52
C LYS A 87 -9.09 5.12 -12.77
N ASN A 88 -10.01 5.15 -13.74
CA ASN A 88 -10.81 6.33 -14.04
C ASN A 88 -11.66 6.70 -12.81
N SER A 89 -11.47 7.90 -12.27
CA SER A 89 -12.08 8.36 -11.00
C SER A 89 -13.61 8.46 -11.08
N HIS A 90 -14.14 8.91 -12.22
CA HIS A 90 -15.58 9.01 -12.45
C HIS A 90 -16.23 7.62 -12.45
N LEU A 91 -15.67 6.69 -13.22
CA LEU A 91 -16.16 5.31 -13.29
C LEU A 91 -16.02 4.59 -11.96
N LYS A 92 -14.87 4.75 -11.30
CA LYS A 92 -14.64 4.18 -9.97
C LYS A 92 -15.72 4.66 -8.99
N THR A 93 -16.03 5.96 -8.99
CA THR A 93 -17.10 6.50 -8.13
C THR A 93 -18.45 5.83 -8.41
N GLN A 94 -18.85 5.70 -9.68
CA GLN A 94 -20.11 5.02 -10.03
C GLN A 94 -20.15 3.56 -9.56
N ILE A 95 -19.07 2.80 -9.76
CA ILE A 95 -18.96 1.39 -9.37
C ILE A 95 -19.15 1.23 -7.86
N TYR A 96 -18.42 2.01 -7.06
CA TYR A 96 -18.49 1.92 -5.60
C TYR A 96 -19.82 2.43 -5.05
N LEU A 97 -20.44 3.45 -5.65
CA LEU A 97 -21.78 3.89 -5.25
C LEU A 97 -22.85 2.83 -5.55
N CYS A 98 -22.76 2.13 -6.68
CA CYS A 98 -23.63 1.00 -6.98
C CYS A 98 -23.45 -0.14 -5.96
N LEU A 99 -22.19 -0.49 -5.65
CA LEU A 99 -21.89 -1.50 -4.64
C LEU A 99 -22.40 -1.08 -3.26
N HIS A 100 -22.19 0.18 -2.87
CA HIS A 100 -22.68 0.73 -1.62
C HIS A 100 -24.19 0.66 -1.52
N SER A 101 -24.92 1.11 -2.54
CA SER A 101 -26.38 1.03 -2.60
C SER A 101 -26.88 -0.40 -2.44
N LEU A 102 -26.25 -1.37 -3.12
CA LEU A 102 -26.60 -2.79 -2.96
C LEU A 102 -26.35 -3.28 -1.52
N VAL A 103 -25.18 -3.00 -0.95
CA VAL A 103 -24.82 -3.41 0.41
C VAL A 103 -25.78 -2.79 1.44
N GLN A 104 -26.09 -1.49 1.30
CA GLN A 104 -27.05 -0.79 2.12
C GLN A 104 -28.45 -1.41 2.02
N ASN A 105 -28.89 -1.81 0.83
CA ASN A 105 -30.19 -2.47 0.64
C ASN A 105 -30.24 -3.87 1.25
N ILE A 106 -29.12 -4.59 1.35
CA ILE A 106 -29.06 -5.94 1.93
C ILE A 106 -28.90 -5.86 3.46
N MET A 107 -28.01 -4.99 3.95
CA MET A 107 -27.51 -4.96 5.33
C MET A 107 -28.05 -3.78 6.15
N GLY A 108 -28.77 -2.85 5.53
CA GLY A 108 -29.33 -1.67 6.18
C GLY A 108 -30.46 -2.00 7.16
N ILE A 109 -30.64 -1.11 8.14
CA ILE A 109 -31.61 -1.26 9.25
C ILE A 109 -33.04 -1.45 8.74
N SER A 110 -33.40 -0.82 7.62
CA SER A 110 -34.73 -0.92 6.98
C SER A 110 -35.06 -2.32 6.46
N HIS A 111 -34.06 -3.18 6.26
CA HIS A 111 -34.23 -4.49 5.63
C HIS A 111 -33.92 -5.67 6.55
N ALA A 112 -33.48 -5.41 7.79
CA ALA A 112 -33.31 -6.45 8.83
C ALA A 112 -34.62 -7.18 9.19
N LEU A 113 -35.78 -6.59 8.88
CA LEU A 113 -37.11 -7.16 9.10
C LEU A 113 -37.63 -8.01 7.94
N ASN A 114 -36.96 -8.00 6.78
CA ASN A 114 -37.41 -8.72 5.60
C ASN A 114 -37.03 -10.21 5.69
N LYS A 115 -37.90 -11.10 5.18
CA LYS A 115 -37.74 -12.57 5.22
C LYS A 115 -36.63 -13.13 4.31
N PHE A 116 -35.81 -12.29 3.67
CA PHE A 116 -34.75 -12.80 2.80
C PHE A 116 -33.53 -13.21 3.63
N ASP A 117 -32.74 -14.17 3.15
CA ASP A 117 -31.49 -14.57 3.79
C ASP A 117 -30.35 -13.64 3.34
N PRO A 118 -29.92 -12.66 4.17
CA PRO A 118 -28.88 -11.70 3.80
C PRO A 118 -27.53 -12.38 3.56
N CYS A 119 -27.30 -13.55 4.17
CA CYS A 119 -26.04 -14.29 4.02
C CYS A 119 -25.78 -14.67 2.56
N LYS A 120 -26.82 -15.12 1.85
CA LYS A 120 -26.72 -15.51 0.44
C LYS A 120 -26.47 -14.29 -0.45
N LYS A 121 -27.16 -13.18 -0.18
CA LYS A 121 -27.12 -11.95 -0.98
C LYS A 121 -25.77 -11.24 -0.89
N ILE A 122 -25.11 -11.32 0.26
CA ILE A 122 -23.81 -10.67 0.47
C ILE A 122 -22.63 -11.62 0.21
N TYR A 123 -22.89 -12.89 -0.12
CA TYR A 123 -21.86 -13.92 -0.29
C TYR A 123 -20.77 -13.51 -1.29
N PHE A 124 -21.12 -12.83 -2.39
CA PHE A 124 -20.16 -12.35 -3.39
C PHE A 124 -19.13 -11.35 -2.80
N LEU A 125 -19.51 -10.59 -1.78
CA LEU A 125 -18.62 -9.66 -1.06
C LEU A 125 -17.71 -10.44 -0.10
N LEU A 126 -18.26 -11.50 0.53
CA LEU A 126 -17.60 -12.26 1.59
C LEU A 126 -16.68 -13.38 1.09
N SER A 127 -16.87 -13.80 -0.15
CA SER A 127 -16.19 -14.99 -0.68
C SER A 127 -14.78 -14.70 -1.21
N SER A 128 -14.39 -13.43 -1.29
CA SER A 128 -13.02 -13.04 -1.62
C SER A 128 -12.58 -11.84 -0.77
N HIS A 129 -11.58 -12.06 0.09
CA HIS A 129 -10.95 -10.99 0.87
C HIS A 129 -10.46 -9.82 0.00
N LYS A 130 -10.14 -10.09 -1.28
CA LYS A 130 -9.66 -9.08 -2.23
C LYS A 130 -10.68 -7.99 -2.53
N VAL A 131 -11.97 -8.27 -2.40
CA VAL A 131 -13.01 -7.25 -2.59
C VAL A 131 -12.91 -6.21 -1.48
N ILE A 132 -12.86 -6.65 -0.22
CA ILE A 132 -12.66 -5.77 0.94
C ILE A 132 -11.29 -5.10 0.92
N GLU A 133 -10.25 -5.80 0.46
CA GLU A 133 -8.92 -5.21 0.23
C GLU A 133 -9.00 -3.98 -0.69
N GLN A 134 -9.75 -4.06 -1.81
CA GLN A 134 -9.92 -2.92 -2.73
C GLN A 134 -10.75 -1.78 -2.11
N VAL A 135 -11.75 -2.11 -1.30
CA VAL A 135 -12.53 -1.12 -0.53
C VAL A 135 -11.60 -0.36 0.42
N CYS A 136 -10.79 -1.06 1.23
CA CYS A 136 -9.84 -0.42 2.13
C CYS A 136 -8.81 0.44 1.38
N LYS A 137 -8.22 -0.09 0.30
CA LYS A 137 -7.28 0.64 -0.57
C LYS A 137 -7.87 1.92 -1.15
N THR A 138 -9.17 1.92 -1.46
CA THR A 138 -9.86 3.09 -1.98
C THR A 138 -10.06 4.16 -0.90
N ILE A 139 -10.33 3.77 0.34
CA ILE A 139 -10.44 4.73 1.46
C ILE A 139 -9.07 5.39 1.73
N MET A 140 -8.00 4.60 1.74
CA MET A 140 -6.64 5.08 2.01
C MET A 140 -6.03 5.90 0.86
N ASN A 141 -6.60 5.85 -0.35
CA ASN A 141 -6.06 6.59 -1.48
C ASN A 141 -6.40 8.09 -1.34
N GLU A 142 -5.36 8.93 -1.24
CA GLU A 142 -5.48 10.37 -1.09
C GLU A 142 -6.28 11.02 -2.24
N ASP A 143 -6.07 10.56 -3.48
CA ASP A 143 -6.72 11.08 -4.70
C ASP A 143 -8.21 10.72 -4.81
N SER A 144 -8.73 9.86 -3.92
CA SER A 144 -10.14 9.46 -3.97
C SER A 144 -11.05 10.57 -3.45
N SER A 145 -12.15 10.83 -4.15
CA SER A 145 -13.13 11.84 -3.77
C SER A 145 -13.75 11.54 -2.39
N SER A 146 -14.18 12.59 -1.69
CA SER A 146 -14.78 12.45 -0.35
C SER A 146 -16.02 11.56 -0.36
N SER A 147 -16.89 11.71 -1.36
CA SER A 147 -18.09 10.88 -1.53
C SER A 147 -17.75 9.40 -1.72
N LEU A 148 -16.70 9.09 -2.49
CA LEU A 148 -16.23 7.72 -2.69
C LEU A 148 -15.68 7.13 -1.39
N LYS A 149 -14.88 7.90 -0.62
CA LYS A 149 -14.37 7.48 0.68
C LYS A 149 -15.52 7.17 1.65
N ILE A 150 -16.50 8.05 1.76
CA ILE A 150 -17.69 7.86 2.61
C ILE A 150 -18.43 6.57 2.21
N ALA A 151 -18.71 6.37 0.93
CA ALA A 151 -19.40 5.15 0.47
C ALA A 151 -18.64 3.87 0.82
N CYS A 152 -17.30 3.88 0.70
CA CYS A 152 -16.45 2.75 1.07
C CYS A 152 -16.43 2.52 2.59
N GLU A 153 -16.34 3.59 3.39
CA GLU A 153 -16.42 3.51 4.84
C GLU A 153 -17.77 2.94 5.29
N GLU A 154 -18.87 3.35 4.67
CA GLU A 154 -20.21 2.84 4.96
C GLU A 154 -20.34 1.35 4.62
N ILE A 155 -19.79 0.89 3.48
CA ILE A 155 -19.71 -0.55 3.16
C ILE A 155 -19.04 -1.33 4.30
N LEU A 156 -17.88 -0.86 4.78
CA LEU A 156 -17.16 -1.51 5.88
C LEU A 156 -17.95 -1.45 7.19
N LEU A 157 -18.58 -0.33 7.50
CA LEU A 157 -19.43 -0.18 8.68
C LEU A 157 -20.62 -1.13 8.65
N TYR A 158 -21.31 -1.29 7.51
CA TYR A 158 -22.39 -2.27 7.38
C TYR A 158 -21.89 -3.69 7.62
N LEU A 159 -20.74 -4.04 7.05
CA LEU A 159 -20.13 -5.35 7.25
C LEU A 159 -19.78 -5.58 8.72
N LEU A 160 -19.05 -4.65 9.35
CA LEU A 160 -18.63 -4.79 10.74
C LEU A 160 -19.84 -4.81 11.70
N LYS A 161 -20.93 -4.10 11.41
CA LYS A 161 -22.10 -4.05 12.30
C LYS A 161 -22.99 -5.29 12.16
N SER A 162 -22.74 -6.11 11.15
CA SER A 162 -23.65 -7.18 10.75
C SER A 162 -23.54 -8.48 11.53
N GLU A 163 -22.69 -8.57 12.55
CA GLU A 163 -22.53 -9.78 13.38
C GLU A 163 -23.87 -10.37 13.82
N HIS A 164 -24.80 -9.51 14.26
CA HIS A 164 -26.14 -9.93 14.71
C HIS A 164 -27.04 -10.47 13.57
N ILE A 165 -26.84 -10.01 12.34
CA ILE A 165 -27.57 -10.44 11.14
C ILE A 165 -26.94 -11.73 10.57
N LEU A 166 -25.62 -11.81 10.57
CA LEU A 166 -24.83 -12.85 9.93
C LEU A 166 -24.29 -13.88 10.93
N LYS A 167 -24.89 -14.02 12.13
CA LYS A 167 -24.39 -14.87 13.23
C LYS A 167 -23.91 -16.26 12.78
N LYS A 168 -24.64 -16.91 11.87
CA LYS A 168 -24.33 -18.26 11.39
C LYS A 168 -23.02 -18.36 10.60
N ILE A 169 -22.65 -17.30 9.89
CA ILE A 169 -21.47 -17.25 9.03
C ILE A 169 -20.42 -16.24 9.54
N TRP A 170 -20.67 -15.58 10.67
CA TRP A 170 -19.82 -14.49 11.16
C TRP A 170 -18.37 -14.94 11.39
N HIS A 171 -18.18 -16.11 12.01
CA HIS A 171 -16.84 -16.66 12.20
C HIS A 171 -16.11 -16.88 10.88
N GLN A 172 -16.82 -17.37 9.85
CA GLN A 172 -16.28 -17.50 8.51
C GLN A 172 -15.91 -16.13 7.93
N ILE A 173 -16.77 -15.12 8.07
CA ILE A 173 -16.50 -13.75 7.60
C ILE A 173 -15.24 -13.20 8.26
N VAL A 174 -15.12 -13.32 9.59
CA VAL A 174 -13.95 -12.86 10.32
C VAL A 174 -12.71 -13.52 9.73
N THR A 175 -12.68 -14.86 9.68
CA THR A 175 -11.51 -15.64 9.25
C THR A 175 -11.16 -15.50 7.78
N THR A 176 -12.12 -15.44 6.87
CA THR A 176 -11.87 -15.42 5.41
C THR A 176 -11.82 -14.02 4.81
N VAL A 177 -12.34 -13.00 5.50
CA VAL A 177 -12.47 -11.64 4.96
C VAL A 177 -11.75 -10.62 5.82
N LEU A 178 -12.03 -10.59 7.13
CA LEU A 178 -11.53 -9.53 8.00
C LEU A 178 -10.07 -9.76 8.41
N VAL A 179 -9.73 -10.98 8.84
CA VAL A 179 -8.35 -11.33 9.26
C VAL A 179 -7.33 -11.13 8.12
N PRO A 180 -7.57 -11.57 6.87
CA PRO A 180 -6.63 -11.32 5.78
C PRO A 180 -6.43 -9.82 5.47
N ASN A 181 -7.39 -8.98 5.84
CA ASN A 181 -7.36 -7.53 5.64
C ASN A 181 -7.07 -6.76 6.94
N ILE A 182 -6.64 -7.43 8.02
CA ILE A 182 -6.51 -6.80 9.34
C ILE A 182 -5.57 -5.60 9.31
N VAL A 183 -4.44 -5.70 8.60
CA VAL A 183 -3.48 -4.60 8.46
C VAL A 183 -4.10 -3.40 7.72
N TYR A 184 -4.92 -3.65 6.69
CA TYR A 184 -5.62 -2.56 6.00
C TYR A 184 -6.68 -1.92 6.88
N LEU A 185 -7.38 -2.70 7.71
CA LEU A 185 -8.35 -2.18 8.68
C LEU A 185 -7.65 -1.39 9.79
N GLU A 186 -6.50 -1.84 10.27
CA GLU A 186 -5.65 -1.12 11.23
C GLU A 186 -5.24 0.26 10.69
N CYS A 187 -4.90 0.39 9.41
CA CYS A 187 -4.63 1.70 8.79
C CYS A 187 -5.84 2.64 8.79
N LEU A 188 -7.06 2.13 8.96
CA LEU A 188 -8.30 2.91 9.03
C LEU A 188 -8.76 3.19 10.47
N SER A 189 -7.96 2.85 11.48
CA SER A 189 -8.29 2.94 12.90
C SER A 189 -8.21 4.36 13.50
N ASN A 190 -8.60 5.39 12.74
CA ASN A 190 -8.61 6.75 13.25
C ASN A 190 -9.65 6.93 14.39
N PRO A 191 -9.22 7.32 15.61
CA PRO A 191 -10.13 7.46 16.75
C PRO A 191 -11.18 8.57 16.56
N ASP A 192 -11.00 9.47 15.59
CA ASP A 192 -11.94 10.56 15.32
C ASP A 192 -13.06 10.15 14.35
N THR A 193 -12.91 9.03 13.63
CA THR A 193 -13.91 8.57 12.65
C THR A 193 -14.80 7.47 13.21
N ARG A 194 -16.02 7.33 12.68
CA ARG A 194 -16.96 6.27 13.09
C ARG A 194 -16.40 4.88 12.79
N LEU A 195 -15.79 4.70 11.62
CA LEU A 195 -15.15 3.45 11.22
C LEU A 195 -13.96 3.14 12.12
N GLY A 196 -13.08 4.11 12.38
CA GLY A 196 -11.88 3.86 13.16
C GLY A 196 -12.19 3.53 14.62
N LYS A 197 -13.15 4.23 15.26
CA LYS A 197 -13.66 3.85 16.59
C LYS A 197 -14.18 2.42 16.62
N MET A 198 -14.88 2.00 15.58
CA MET A 198 -15.45 0.66 15.50
C MET A 198 -14.37 -0.42 15.35
N ILE A 199 -13.34 -0.15 14.55
CA ILE A 199 -12.17 -1.03 14.42
C ILE A 199 -11.41 -1.11 15.75
N LEU A 200 -11.21 0.00 16.44
CA LEU A 200 -10.55 0.02 17.75
C LEU A 200 -11.31 -0.76 18.81
N ASN A 201 -12.64 -0.60 18.85
CA ASN A 201 -13.49 -1.38 19.75
C ASN A 201 -13.43 -2.88 19.45
N ALA A 202 -13.27 -3.25 18.19
CA ALA A 202 -13.11 -4.64 17.78
C ALA A 202 -11.74 -5.24 18.17
N LEU A 203 -10.72 -4.40 18.34
CA LEU A 203 -9.37 -4.78 18.79
C LEU A 203 -9.19 -4.71 20.31
N ASN A 204 -10.18 -4.20 21.05
CA ASN A 204 -10.14 -4.09 22.50
C ASN A 204 -10.37 -5.47 23.15
N PRO A 205 -9.44 -5.96 23.99
CA PRO A 205 -9.56 -7.26 24.68
C PRO A 205 -10.76 -7.36 25.63
N ASP A 206 -11.24 -6.23 26.17
CA ASP A 206 -12.30 -6.18 27.20
C ASP A 206 -13.68 -5.81 26.64
N SER A 207 -13.77 -5.65 25.32
CA SER A 207 -15.05 -5.30 24.67
C SER A 207 -15.98 -6.52 24.63
N ASP A 208 -17.20 -6.37 25.15
CA ASP A 208 -18.30 -7.31 24.94
C ASP A 208 -18.75 -7.35 23.46
N LEU A 209 -18.45 -6.28 22.71
CA LEU A 209 -18.71 -6.13 21.28
C LEU A 209 -17.51 -6.63 20.47
N ARG A 210 -17.13 -7.90 20.63
CA ARG A 210 -16.03 -8.50 19.86
C ARG A 210 -16.48 -8.75 18.42
N THR A 211 -16.54 -7.68 17.62
CA THR A 211 -16.75 -7.74 16.17
C THR A 211 -15.73 -8.69 15.52
N PHE A 212 -14.50 -8.75 16.04
CA PHE A 212 -13.50 -9.74 15.65
C PHE A 212 -13.46 -10.96 16.57
N SER A 213 -14.60 -11.50 16.99
CA SER A 213 -14.72 -12.66 17.89
C SER A 213 -13.99 -13.93 17.43
N GLY A 214 -13.54 -13.99 16.17
CA GLY A 214 -12.68 -15.03 15.63
C GLY A 214 -11.17 -14.81 15.77
N LEU A 215 -10.70 -13.64 16.21
CA LEU A 215 -9.28 -13.39 16.46
C LEU A 215 -8.83 -14.05 17.77
N ASN A 216 -7.70 -14.73 17.74
CA ASN A 216 -7.07 -15.22 18.95
C ASN A 216 -6.36 -14.08 19.71
N LYS A 217 -6.04 -14.31 20.99
CA LYS A 217 -5.36 -13.30 21.84
C LYS A 217 -4.05 -12.79 21.23
N ASN A 218 -3.28 -13.67 20.58
CA ASN A 218 -2.01 -13.30 19.96
C ASN A 218 -2.21 -12.34 18.79
N GLN A 219 -3.19 -12.60 17.92
CA GLN A 219 -3.50 -11.73 16.79
C GLN A 219 -4.01 -10.36 17.25
N LEU A 220 -4.84 -10.31 18.29
CA LEU A 220 -5.28 -9.04 18.88
C LEU A 220 -4.08 -8.27 19.46
N LEU A 221 -3.20 -8.96 20.18
CA LEU A 221 -1.99 -8.37 20.75
C LEU A 221 -1.05 -7.85 19.65
N GLU A 222 -0.78 -8.63 18.61
CA GLU A 222 0.01 -8.21 17.45
C GLU A 222 -0.57 -6.97 16.76
N SER A 223 -1.90 -6.93 16.59
CA SER A 223 -2.60 -5.79 15.99
C SER A 223 -2.43 -4.53 16.83
N ASN A 224 -2.60 -4.65 18.15
CA ASN A 224 -2.36 -3.54 19.07
C ASN A 224 -0.88 -3.11 19.04
N PHE A 225 0.09 -4.04 19.01
CA PHE A 225 1.50 -3.67 18.88
C PHE A 225 1.81 -2.92 17.58
N ARG A 226 1.22 -3.32 16.44
CA ARG A 226 1.38 -2.58 15.17
C ARG A 226 0.88 -1.14 15.28
N LEU A 227 -0.26 -0.94 15.95
CA LEU A 227 -0.85 0.39 16.11
C LEU A 227 -0.05 1.31 17.05
N LEU A 228 0.81 0.79 17.94
CA LEU A 228 1.75 1.62 18.71
C LEU A 228 2.76 2.36 17.83
N PHE A 229 2.99 1.91 16.59
CA PHE A 229 3.86 2.60 15.64
C PHE A 229 3.15 3.68 14.82
N HIS A 230 1.86 3.91 15.08
CA HIS A 230 1.09 4.88 14.32
C HIS A 230 1.43 6.34 14.70
N ASN A 231 1.35 7.24 13.72
CA ASN A 231 1.71 8.66 13.91
C ASN A 231 0.80 9.40 14.90
N SER A 232 -0.48 9.01 15.01
CA SER A 232 -1.46 9.62 15.92
C SER A 232 -1.23 9.24 17.39
N LEU A 233 -0.96 10.22 18.25
CA LEU A 233 -0.78 10.03 19.70
C LEU A 233 -2.03 9.44 20.36
N ASN A 234 -3.21 9.99 20.04
CA ASN A 234 -4.49 9.52 20.59
C ASN A 234 -4.71 8.03 20.32
N LEU A 235 -4.34 7.58 19.12
CA LEU A 235 -4.43 6.16 18.76
C LEU A 235 -3.47 5.30 19.58
N ARG A 236 -2.21 5.74 19.70
CA ARG A 236 -1.21 5.00 20.49
C ARG A 236 -1.60 4.90 21.95
N GLN A 237 -2.15 5.96 22.54
CA GLN A 237 -2.65 5.95 23.92
C GLN A 237 -3.82 4.99 24.11
N ALA A 238 -4.79 4.99 23.19
CA ALA A 238 -5.91 4.05 23.23
C ALA A 238 -5.44 2.59 23.16
N VAL A 239 -4.48 2.30 22.29
CA VAL A 239 -3.92 0.98 22.08
C VAL A 239 -3.01 0.54 23.23
N GLN A 240 -2.28 1.48 23.84
CA GLN A 240 -1.51 1.21 25.06
C GLN A 240 -2.41 0.75 26.20
N ALA A 241 -3.60 1.35 26.34
CA ALA A 241 -4.59 0.88 27.33
C ALA A 241 -5.00 -0.57 27.07
N ASN A 242 -5.25 -0.95 25.81
CA ASN A 242 -5.54 -2.35 25.45
C ASN A 242 -4.38 -3.30 25.81
N ILE A 243 -3.13 -2.89 25.56
CA ILE A 243 -1.95 -3.71 25.92
C ILE A 243 -1.83 -3.87 27.44
N LYS A 244 -2.10 -2.82 28.21
CA LYS A 244 -2.14 -2.93 29.68
C LYS A 244 -3.17 -3.95 30.14
N VAL A 245 -4.34 -4.03 29.49
CA VAL A 245 -5.33 -5.08 29.77
C VAL A 245 -4.79 -6.48 29.47
N PHE A 246 -4.09 -6.68 28.33
CA PHE A 246 -3.47 -7.97 28.02
C PHE A 246 -2.46 -8.42 29.08
N VAL A 247 -1.60 -7.51 29.55
CA VAL A 247 -0.61 -7.82 30.59
C VAL A 247 -1.30 -8.09 31.93
N ALA A 248 -2.35 -7.34 32.27
CA ALA A 248 -3.12 -7.57 33.50
C ALA A 248 -3.79 -8.95 33.52
N GLN A 249 -4.27 -9.42 32.37
CA GLN A 249 -4.91 -10.73 32.20
C GLN A 249 -3.93 -11.91 32.14
N GLU A 250 -2.62 -11.66 32.17
CA GLU A 250 -1.62 -12.72 32.12
C GLU A 250 -1.54 -13.48 33.46
N GLU A 251 -1.40 -14.81 33.40
CA GLU A 251 -1.22 -15.63 34.60
C GLU A 251 0.04 -15.21 35.35
N ASN A 252 -0.09 -15.00 36.66
CA ASN A 252 1.00 -14.54 37.53
C ASN A 252 1.65 -13.22 37.04
N SER A 253 0.89 -12.33 36.39
CA SER A 253 1.38 -11.04 35.89
C SER A 253 2.11 -10.21 36.95
N CYS A 254 1.66 -10.26 38.21
CA CYS A 254 2.30 -9.60 39.35
C CYS A 254 3.71 -10.13 39.71
N LEU A 255 4.07 -11.33 39.24
CA LEU A 255 5.37 -11.96 39.46
C LEU A 255 6.30 -11.84 38.25
N LYS A 256 5.80 -11.33 37.11
CA LYS A 256 6.55 -11.21 35.86
C LYS A 256 7.25 -9.86 35.75
N LEU A 257 8.35 -9.83 34.98
CA LEU A 257 9.13 -8.62 34.70
C LEU A 257 8.91 -8.16 33.24
N PRO A 258 8.83 -6.84 32.97
CA PRO A 258 8.79 -5.76 33.96
C PRO A 258 7.51 -5.84 34.81
N ARG A 259 7.58 -5.37 36.07
CA ARG A 259 6.43 -5.47 36.98
C ARG A 259 5.28 -4.67 36.38
N PHE A 260 4.05 -5.19 36.50
CA PHE A 260 2.87 -4.55 35.92
C PHE A 260 2.70 -3.09 36.36
N ALA A 261 3.01 -2.76 37.62
CA ALA A 261 2.97 -1.39 38.13
C ALA A 261 3.90 -0.44 37.34
N ASP A 262 5.12 -0.88 37.03
CA ASP A 262 6.11 -0.09 36.28
C ASP A 262 5.66 0.13 34.81
N ILE A 263 5.01 -0.87 34.21
CA ILE A 263 4.42 -0.80 32.86
C ILE A 263 3.19 0.12 32.85
N PHE A 264 2.42 0.13 33.95
CA PHE A 264 1.21 0.92 34.05
C PHE A 264 1.50 2.42 34.17
N GLU A 265 2.56 2.78 34.89
CA GLU A 265 3.01 4.17 35.06
C GLU A 265 3.81 4.70 33.86
N SER A 266 4.43 3.82 33.07
CA SER A 266 5.20 4.25 31.90
C SER A 266 4.33 4.57 30.69
N ASP A 267 4.62 5.71 30.03
CA ASP A 267 4.09 6.03 28.71
C ASP A 267 4.96 5.37 27.63
N ILE A 268 4.51 4.21 27.16
CA ILE A 268 5.20 3.44 26.14
C ILE A 268 4.89 4.01 24.74
N SER A 269 3.83 4.81 24.60
CA SER A 269 3.32 5.28 23.30
C SER A 269 4.37 6.10 22.52
N ASP A 270 5.17 6.93 23.21
CA ASP A 270 6.17 7.77 22.56
C ASP A 270 7.53 7.09 22.36
N SER A 271 7.79 6.01 23.11
CA SER A 271 9.03 5.25 23.04
C SER A 271 9.21 4.55 21.68
N PHE A 272 8.11 4.11 21.07
CA PHE A 272 8.13 3.39 19.79
C PHE A 272 8.44 4.30 18.59
N ILE A 273 7.99 5.55 18.59
CA ILE A 273 8.26 6.48 17.47
C ILE A 273 9.72 6.89 17.40
N LYS A 274 10.33 7.19 18.55
CA LYS A 274 11.75 7.59 18.60
C LYS A 274 12.63 6.49 17.98
N ARG A 275 12.40 5.24 18.39
CA ARG A 275 13.15 4.08 17.89
C ARG A 275 12.88 3.77 16.41
N THR A 276 11.64 3.95 15.92
CA THR A 276 11.33 3.76 14.50
C THR A 276 11.94 4.85 13.61
N LYS A 277 11.96 6.12 14.06
CA LYS A 277 12.69 7.19 13.37
C LYS A 277 14.19 6.87 13.32
N ASP A 278 14.76 6.38 14.41
CA ASP A 278 16.18 5.99 14.46
C ASP A 278 16.49 4.82 13.50
N ILE A 279 15.61 3.81 13.41
CA ILE A 279 15.75 2.66 12.49
C ILE A 279 15.58 3.07 11.01
N LEU A 280 14.59 3.92 10.71
CA LEU A 280 14.38 4.42 9.35
C LEU A 280 15.53 5.33 8.89
N ASN A 281 16.04 6.16 9.80
CA ASN A 281 17.24 6.96 9.54
C ASN A 281 18.45 6.05 9.26
N PHE A 282 18.65 5.01 10.06
CA PHE A 282 19.72 4.03 9.82
C PHE A 282 19.59 3.31 8.48
N ARG A 283 18.36 2.91 8.09
CA ARG A 283 18.10 2.27 6.80
C ARG A 283 18.33 3.21 5.62
N ASN A 284 17.89 4.46 5.73
CA ASN A 284 18.12 5.48 4.71
C ASN A 284 19.61 5.77 4.54
N ILE A 285 20.38 5.76 5.63
CA ILE A 285 21.86 5.86 5.60
C ILE A 285 22.47 4.64 4.88
N VAL A 286 21.99 3.43 5.14
CA VAL A 286 22.50 2.22 4.45
C VAL A 286 22.18 2.21 2.96
N GLU A 287 20.97 2.63 2.56
CA GLU A 287 20.54 2.69 1.16
C GLU A 287 21.22 3.85 0.40
N SER A 288 21.49 4.99 1.04
CA SER A 288 22.30 6.07 0.45
C SER A 288 23.75 5.64 0.27
N ASN A 289 24.32 4.92 1.23
CA ASN A 289 25.71 4.47 1.19
C ASN A 289 25.95 3.43 0.08
N GLN A 290 24.96 2.61 -0.26
CA GLN A 290 25.09 1.66 -1.38
C GLN A 290 25.10 2.35 -2.75
N LYS A 291 24.34 3.43 -2.92
CA LYS A 291 24.37 4.24 -4.16
C LYS A 291 25.67 5.04 -4.29
N SER A 292 26.13 5.67 -3.21
CA SER A 292 27.38 6.45 -3.21
C SER A 292 28.61 5.57 -3.48
N ILE A 293 28.63 4.32 -2.99
CA ILE A 293 29.69 3.35 -3.31
C ILE A 293 29.70 2.98 -4.80
N GLY A 294 28.52 2.80 -5.42
CA GLY A 294 28.42 2.49 -6.85
C GLY A 294 28.85 3.65 -7.76
N GLU A 295 28.54 4.89 -7.36
CA GLU A 295 29.00 6.10 -8.04
C GLU A 295 30.50 6.31 -7.86
N PHE A 296 31.03 6.05 -6.65
CA PHE A 296 32.47 6.06 -6.38
C PHE A 296 33.26 5.10 -7.26
N ILE A 297 32.79 3.86 -7.43
CA ILE A 297 33.47 2.88 -8.29
C ILE A 297 33.56 3.40 -9.73
N LYS A 298 32.48 3.96 -10.27
CA LYS A 298 32.48 4.53 -11.63
C LYS A 298 33.44 5.70 -11.78
N VAL A 299 33.45 6.62 -10.82
CA VAL A 299 34.37 7.77 -10.81
C VAL A 299 35.83 7.30 -10.77
N MET A 300 36.13 6.29 -9.95
CA MET A 300 37.48 5.71 -9.89
C MET A 300 37.84 4.99 -11.19
N GLU A 301 36.95 4.20 -11.78
CA GLU A 301 37.17 3.55 -13.07
C GLU A 301 37.47 4.56 -14.18
N THR A 302 36.72 5.67 -14.25
CA THR A 302 37.00 6.75 -15.21
C THR A 302 38.38 7.34 -14.97
N LEU A 303 38.74 7.68 -13.72
CA LEU A 303 40.07 8.22 -13.41
C LEU A 303 41.21 7.25 -13.75
N PHE A 304 41.01 5.94 -13.62
CA PHE A 304 42.04 4.93 -13.91
C PHE A 304 42.15 4.55 -15.39
N LEU A 305 41.06 4.63 -16.15
CA LEU A 305 41.01 4.22 -17.57
C LEU A 305 41.26 5.39 -18.54
N SER A 306 41.22 6.63 -18.08
CA SER A 306 41.58 7.80 -18.89
C SER A 306 43.10 7.89 -19.05
N ASP A 307 43.58 7.64 -20.26
CA ASP A 307 45.00 7.82 -20.65
C ASP A 307 45.32 9.30 -20.98
N ASP A 308 44.32 10.09 -21.39
CA ASP A 308 44.44 11.53 -21.64
C ASP A 308 44.19 12.32 -20.35
N THR A 309 45.27 12.86 -19.78
CA THR A 309 45.26 13.66 -18.54
C THR A 309 44.50 14.98 -18.68
N CYS A 310 44.30 15.50 -19.89
CA CYS A 310 43.69 16.80 -20.16
C CYS A 310 42.28 16.71 -20.77
N SER A 311 41.43 15.83 -20.24
CA SER A 311 40.03 15.71 -20.68
C SER A 311 39.05 16.34 -19.67
N LEU A 312 38.01 17.01 -20.18
CA LEU A 312 36.86 17.52 -19.40
C LEU A 312 36.18 16.43 -18.55
N GLU A 313 36.38 15.16 -18.89
CA GLU A 313 35.87 14.00 -18.17
C GLU A 313 36.64 13.75 -16.86
N ILE A 314 37.95 14.01 -16.83
CA ILE A 314 38.76 13.93 -15.61
C ILE A 314 38.36 15.04 -14.64
N GLU A 315 38.23 16.29 -15.12
CA GLU A 315 37.78 17.42 -14.29
C GLU A 315 36.42 17.14 -13.63
N ARG A 316 35.42 16.70 -14.41
CA ARG A 316 34.11 16.33 -13.86
C ARG A 316 34.21 15.19 -12.85
N SER A 317 35.10 14.22 -13.08
CA SER A 317 35.32 13.09 -12.19
C SER A 317 36.00 13.52 -10.88
N LEU A 318 36.94 14.46 -10.92
CA LEU A 318 37.60 15.04 -9.74
C LEU A 318 36.62 15.89 -8.92
N SER A 319 35.86 16.76 -9.57
CA SER A 319 34.75 17.51 -8.97
C SER A 319 33.73 16.59 -8.27
N HIS A 320 33.34 15.50 -8.93
CA HIS A 320 32.40 14.53 -8.36
C HIS A 320 33.01 13.74 -7.20
N LEU A 321 34.29 13.39 -7.31
CA LEU A 321 35.04 12.74 -6.22
C LEU A 321 35.12 13.62 -4.97
N ILE A 322 35.25 14.95 -5.11
CA ILE A 322 35.23 15.87 -3.96
C ILE A 322 33.92 15.75 -3.18
N VAL A 323 32.78 15.61 -3.87
CA VAL A 323 31.46 15.46 -3.25
C VAL A 323 31.34 14.09 -2.57
N LEU A 324 31.78 13.03 -3.24
CA LEU A 324 31.75 11.67 -2.68
C LEU A 324 32.66 11.53 -1.45
N LEU A 325 33.80 12.23 -1.44
CA LEU A 325 34.70 12.31 -0.28
C LEU A 325 34.16 13.21 0.86
N GLU A 326 32.90 13.63 0.86
CA GLU A 326 32.24 14.11 2.08
C GLU A 326 31.82 12.96 2.99
N ASP A 327 31.65 11.75 2.44
CA ASP A 327 31.38 10.54 3.20
C ASP A 327 32.69 9.89 3.67
N ASN A 328 32.88 9.85 5.00
CA ASN A 328 34.07 9.29 5.64
C ASN A 328 34.28 7.79 5.33
N LEU A 329 33.23 7.04 4.98
CA LEU A 329 33.36 5.62 4.63
C LEU A 329 34.04 5.42 3.26
N ILE A 330 33.89 6.38 2.35
CA ILE A 330 34.48 6.35 1.01
C ILE A 330 36.00 6.60 1.08
N HIS A 331 36.47 7.31 2.11
CA HIS A 331 37.89 7.65 2.27
C HIS A 331 38.78 6.41 2.39
N ILE A 332 38.33 5.40 3.14
CA ILE A 332 39.07 4.15 3.32
C ILE A 332 39.19 3.42 1.99
N LYS A 333 38.08 3.30 1.25
CA LYS A 333 38.04 2.65 -0.07
C LYS A 333 38.88 3.38 -1.10
N PHE A 334 38.90 4.71 -1.07
CA PHE A 334 39.75 5.55 -1.93
C PHE A 334 41.24 5.30 -1.71
N ILE A 335 41.65 5.09 -0.46
CA ILE A 335 43.03 4.74 -0.13
C ILE A 335 43.34 3.30 -0.60
N GLU A 336 42.46 2.35 -0.30
CA GLU A 336 42.61 0.93 -0.68
C GLU A 336 42.66 0.72 -2.20
N SER A 337 41.89 1.50 -2.96
CA SER A 337 41.87 1.45 -4.42
C SER A 337 43.07 2.14 -5.07
N GLY A 338 44.05 2.61 -4.29
CA GLY A 338 45.22 3.33 -4.82
C GLY A 338 44.90 4.73 -5.35
N GLY A 339 43.76 5.31 -4.97
CA GLY A 339 43.30 6.60 -5.48
C GLY A 339 44.27 7.74 -5.22
N PHE A 340 44.93 7.75 -4.05
CA PHE A 340 45.95 8.74 -3.73
C PHE A 340 47.13 8.71 -4.71
N LYS A 341 47.57 7.52 -5.13
CA LYS A 341 48.65 7.35 -6.10
C LYS A 341 48.26 7.93 -7.47
N LYS A 342 47.01 7.70 -7.89
CA LYS A 342 46.49 8.24 -9.15
C LYS A 342 46.32 9.77 -9.11
N ILE A 343 45.90 10.34 -7.98
CA ILE A 343 45.85 11.80 -7.80
C ILE A 343 47.25 12.43 -7.89
N VAL A 344 48.26 11.80 -7.29
CA VAL A 344 49.66 12.26 -7.40
C VAL A 344 50.14 12.17 -8.85
N GLU A 345 49.83 11.09 -9.56
CA GLU A 345 50.16 10.92 -10.98
C GLU A 345 49.52 12.00 -11.86
N ILE A 346 48.23 12.30 -11.65
CA ILE A 346 47.51 13.39 -12.32
C ILE A 346 48.18 14.74 -12.00
N TRP A 347 48.55 14.98 -10.74
CA TRP A 347 49.21 16.22 -10.32
C TRP A 347 50.60 16.39 -10.97
N GLU A 348 51.40 15.32 -11.02
CA GLU A 348 52.72 15.31 -11.66
C GLU A 348 52.63 15.56 -13.17
N ASN A 349 51.56 15.06 -13.82
CA ASN A 349 51.36 15.27 -15.26
C ASN A 349 50.90 16.70 -15.56
N ILE A 350 50.01 17.28 -14.75
CA ILE A 350 49.63 18.71 -14.82
C ILE A 350 50.87 19.61 -14.72
N LEU A 351 51.78 19.30 -13.79
CA LEU A 351 53.01 20.09 -13.58
C LEU A 351 53.99 20.02 -14.76
N LYS A 352 53.90 18.98 -15.61
CA LYS A 352 54.75 18.83 -16.80
C LYS A 352 54.18 19.54 -18.03
N GLU A 353 52.87 19.71 -18.10
CA GLU A 353 52.16 20.23 -19.28
C GLU A 353 51.84 21.75 -19.21
N ASP A 354 52.23 22.45 -18.14
CA ASP A 354 51.92 23.89 -17.88
C ASP A 354 50.42 24.23 -17.95
N ASN A 355 49.54 23.22 -17.87
CA ASN A 355 48.08 23.36 -17.94
C ASN A 355 47.47 23.53 -16.54
N LEU A 356 47.22 24.76 -16.12
CA LEU A 356 46.73 25.10 -14.77
C LEU A 356 45.21 24.90 -14.56
N GLU A 357 44.45 24.43 -15.55
CA GLU A 357 42.99 24.61 -15.60
C GLU A 357 42.21 23.89 -14.49
N TYR A 358 42.68 22.76 -13.96
CA TYR A 358 41.97 21.99 -12.92
C TYR A 358 42.81 21.62 -11.69
N GLY A 359 44.01 22.19 -11.55
CA GLY A 359 44.86 22.00 -10.35
C GLY A 359 44.19 22.44 -9.04
N GLY A 360 43.18 23.31 -9.13
CA GLY A 360 42.38 23.76 -7.99
C GLY A 360 41.51 22.66 -7.34
N GLU A 361 41.16 21.59 -8.07
CA GLU A 361 40.30 20.51 -7.57
C GLU A 361 41.08 19.41 -6.81
N LEU A 362 42.39 19.32 -7.04
CA LEU A 362 43.23 18.31 -6.39
C LEU A 362 43.47 18.61 -4.90
N LEU A 363 43.60 19.90 -4.55
CA LEU A 363 43.86 20.32 -3.17
C LEU A 363 42.70 19.98 -2.21
N PRO A 364 41.42 20.23 -2.55
CA PRO A 364 40.27 19.77 -1.75
C PRO A 364 40.25 18.26 -1.50
N ILE A 365 40.60 17.44 -2.50
CA ILE A 365 40.65 15.98 -2.39
C ILE A 365 41.69 15.56 -1.35
N VAL A 366 42.91 16.09 -1.46
CA VAL A 366 44.01 15.80 -0.52
C VAL A 366 43.66 16.25 0.90
N LEU A 367 43.10 17.46 1.07
CA LEU A 367 42.70 17.99 2.38
C LEU A 367 41.59 17.16 3.05
N LYS A 368 40.60 16.68 2.28
CA LYS A 368 39.51 15.85 2.81
C LYS A 368 40.03 14.48 3.29
N VAL A 369 40.95 13.86 2.55
CA VAL A 369 41.56 12.56 2.95
C VAL A 369 42.55 12.72 4.11
N MET A 370 43.33 13.80 4.14
CA MET A 370 44.26 14.08 5.24
C MET A 370 43.57 14.28 6.59
N LYS A 371 42.36 14.86 6.62
CA LYS A 371 41.57 14.98 7.86
C LYS A 371 41.31 13.61 8.52
N VAL A 372 41.07 12.56 7.73
CA VAL A 372 40.81 11.21 8.27
C VAL A 372 42.10 10.49 8.69
N LEU A 373 43.21 10.73 7.99
CA LEU A 373 44.52 10.19 8.37
C LEU A 373 45.08 10.83 9.66
N LEU A 374 44.78 12.10 9.92
CA LEU A 374 45.21 12.83 11.12
C LEU A 374 44.37 12.53 12.36
N VAL A 375 43.13 12.06 12.21
CA VAL A 375 42.24 11.65 13.32
C VAL A 375 42.59 10.25 13.87
N LYS A 376 43.44 9.47 13.17
CA LYS A 376 43.92 8.14 13.60
C LYS A 376 45.22 8.16 14.40
N LYS A 377 45.66 9.31 14.93
CA LYS A 377 46.76 9.40 15.89
C LYS A 377 46.28 9.68 17.31
#